data_AF-A0A0D0A3W2-F1
#
_entry.id   AF-A0A0D0A3W2-F1
#
_cell.length_a   1.000
_cell.length_b   1.000
_cell.length_c   1.000
_cell.angle_alpha   90.00
_cell.angle_beta   90.00
_cell.angle_gamma   90.00
#
_symmetry.space_group_name_H-M   'P 1'
#
loop_
_entity.id
_entity.type
_entity.pdbx_description
1 polymer ?
#
loop_
_entity_poly.entity_id
_entity_poly.type
_entity_poly.pdbx_seq_one_letter_code
_entity_poly.pdbx_strand_id
1 'polypeptide(L)'
;MCIWQSTVVHLISTNIISFKLYEDLSTWRSDLKKIATSLVPSLYDIIPPSSVPAQERAAWVEEAATELLEESAFLRYGVDEHGKTQNAAHPALREVVIAFFYTGSYRVAHRRPDIFQKQLPLECLALVCTAVNCVLDGLAKNGHGKSIPKFTSKEYGTLYGSMFKLLRQLKDDPYHGPKLERQLCSWAEAGW
;
A
#
# COMPACT_ATOMS: atom_id res chain seq x y z
N MET A 1 -4.23 -23.64 11.78
CA MET A 1 -5.01 -23.38 10.56
C MET A 1 -5.45 -21.93 10.60
N CYS A 2 -4.76 -21.06 9.87
CA CYS A 2 -4.88 -19.60 9.97
C CYS A 2 -5.85 -19.10 8.90
N ILE A 3 -6.69 -18.13 9.21
CA ILE A 3 -7.75 -17.59 8.34
C ILE A 3 -7.17 -17.00 7.01
N TRP A 4 -5.85 -16.76 6.95
CA TRP A 4 -5.08 -16.38 5.75
C TRP A 4 -4.62 -17.52 4.84
N GLN A 5 -4.67 -18.78 5.30
CA GLN A 5 -4.69 -19.89 4.34
C GLN A 5 -5.88 -19.67 3.43
N SER A 6 -7.07 -19.29 3.91
CA SER A 6 -8.24 -19.16 3.04
C SER A 6 -8.22 -17.95 2.10
N THR A 7 -7.69 -16.77 2.46
CA THR A 7 -7.69 -15.58 1.56
C THR A 7 -6.54 -15.56 0.56
N VAL A 8 -5.35 -16.05 0.94
CA VAL A 8 -4.25 -16.28 -0.01
C VAL A 8 -4.54 -17.53 -0.84
N VAL A 9 -5.16 -18.57 -0.26
CA VAL A 9 -5.80 -19.64 -1.04
C VAL A 9 -6.95 -19.10 -1.86
N HIS A 10 -7.63 -17.99 -1.56
CA HIS A 10 -8.66 -17.43 -2.45
C HIS A 10 -8.06 -16.70 -3.64
N LEU A 11 -6.95 -15.98 -3.47
CA LEU A 11 -6.12 -15.43 -4.55
C LEU A 11 -5.43 -16.53 -5.37
N ILE A 12 -5.15 -17.69 -4.76
CA ILE A 12 -4.57 -18.87 -5.41
C ILE A 12 -5.66 -19.79 -6.02
N SER A 13 -6.86 -19.88 -5.44
CA SER A 13 -7.98 -20.75 -5.85
C SER A 13 -8.86 -20.11 -6.91
N THR A 14 -8.81 -18.78 -7.05
CA THR A 14 -9.31 -18.07 -8.23
C THR A 14 -8.33 -18.08 -9.40
N ASN A 15 -7.29 -18.93 -9.37
CA ASN A 15 -6.27 -19.00 -10.42
C ASN A 15 -5.58 -17.65 -10.70
N ILE A 16 -5.50 -16.68 -9.77
CA ILE A 16 -4.96 -15.32 -10.06
C ILE A 16 -3.45 -15.25 -9.94
N ILE A 17 -2.79 -16.05 -9.09
CA ILE A 17 -1.33 -16.08 -9.06
C ILE A 17 -0.77 -17.46 -8.66
N SER A 18 -0.43 -18.27 -9.67
CA SER A 18 -0.09 -19.70 -9.55
C SER A 18 1.30 -19.97 -8.96
N PHE A 19 1.37 -20.93 -8.04
CA PHE A 19 2.47 -21.82 -7.58
C PHE A 19 3.90 -21.25 -7.38
N LYS A 20 4.47 -20.49 -8.32
CA LYS A 20 5.78 -19.84 -8.13
C LYS A 20 5.77 -18.78 -7.05
N LEU A 21 4.64 -18.10 -6.86
CA LEU A 21 4.50 -17.13 -5.78
C LEU A 21 4.47 -17.81 -4.40
N TYR A 22 4.07 -19.09 -4.30
CA TYR A 22 3.98 -19.85 -3.05
C TYR A 22 5.36 -20.13 -2.43
N GLU A 23 6.37 -20.48 -3.23
CA GLU A 23 7.74 -20.70 -2.73
C GLU A 23 8.50 -19.39 -2.47
N ASP A 24 8.15 -18.30 -3.16
CA ASP A 24 8.83 -17.00 -3.09
C ASP A 24 8.06 -15.91 -2.30
N LEU A 25 7.02 -16.27 -1.53
CA LEU A 25 6.20 -15.30 -0.78
C LEU A 25 7.04 -14.42 0.16
N SER A 26 8.13 -14.95 0.72
CA SER A 26 9.07 -14.20 1.58
C SER A 26 9.83 -13.13 0.79
N THR A 27 10.34 -13.48 -0.39
CA THR A 27 11.05 -12.58 -1.31
C THR A 27 10.10 -11.51 -1.83
N TRP A 28 8.90 -11.89 -2.26
CA TRP A 28 7.91 -10.98 -2.82
C TRP A 28 7.41 -9.93 -1.81
N ARG A 29 7.11 -10.35 -0.57
CA ARG A 29 6.76 -9.43 0.53
C ARG A 29 7.93 -8.50 0.88
N SER A 30 9.15 -9.01 0.85
CA SER A 30 10.35 -8.21 1.12
C SER A 30 10.57 -7.16 0.04
N ASP A 31 10.29 -7.48 -1.23
CA ASP A 31 10.45 -6.54 -2.34
C ASP A 31 9.39 -5.45 -2.33
N LEU A 32 8.11 -5.78 -2.06
CA LEU A 32 7.09 -4.76 -1.82
C LEU A 32 7.49 -3.81 -0.68
N LYS A 33 7.99 -4.37 0.43
CA LYS A 33 8.46 -3.57 1.56
C LYS A 33 9.62 -2.66 1.13
N LYS A 34 10.61 -3.16 0.41
CA LYS A 34 11.75 -2.36 -0.07
C LYS A 34 11.29 -1.20 -0.95
N ILE A 35 10.37 -1.46 -1.90
CA ILE A 35 9.81 -0.42 -2.77
C ILE A 35 9.09 0.64 -1.93
N ALA A 36 8.20 0.22 -1.02
CA ALA A 36 7.51 1.14 -0.12
C ALA A 36 8.51 1.95 0.72
N THR A 37 9.53 1.31 1.30
CA THR A 37 10.58 1.99 2.09
C THR A 37 11.33 3.04 1.26
N SER A 38 11.53 2.81 -0.03
CA SER A 38 12.23 3.77 -0.91
C SER A 38 11.37 4.95 -1.34
N LEU A 39 10.04 4.76 -1.49
CA LEU A 39 9.15 5.78 -2.05
C LEU A 39 8.41 6.59 -0.98
N VAL A 40 7.92 5.92 0.07
CA VAL A 40 7.03 6.51 1.09
C VAL A 40 7.63 7.75 1.75
N PRO A 41 8.89 7.76 2.23
CA PRO A 41 9.42 8.94 2.91
C PRO A 41 9.40 10.21 2.04
N SER A 42 9.69 10.08 0.74
CA SER A 42 9.71 11.21 -0.17
C SER A 42 8.30 11.62 -0.60
N LEU A 43 7.38 10.67 -0.81
CA LEU A 43 6.06 10.96 -1.36
C LEU A 43 5.07 11.49 -0.32
N TYR A 44 5.36 11.30 0.96
CA TYR A 44 4.60 11.86 2.08
C TYR A 44 5.33 13.05 2.76
N ASP A 45 6.37 13.59 2.14
CA ASP A 45 7.14 14.72 2.67
C ASP A 45 7.69 14.50 4.10
N ILE A 46 8.00 13.24 4.44
CA ILE A 46 8.53 12.85 5.76
C ILE A 46 10.03 13.22 5.89
N ILE A 47 10.74 13.36 4.76
CA ILE A 47 12.17 13.67 4.76
C ILE A 47 12.39 15.08 5.32
N PRO A 48 13.13 15.24 6.44
CA PRO A 48 13.33 16.55 7.03
C PRO A 48 14.09 17.49 6.08
N PRO A 49 13.70 18.77 5.98
CA PRO A 49 14.47 19.78 5.26
C PRO A 49 15.94 19.82 5.70
N SER A 50 16.82 20.35 4.85
CA SER A 50 18.25 20.51 5.18
C SER A 50 18.50 21.48 6.35
N SER A 51 17.53 22.35 6.65
CA SER A 51 17.57 23.27 7.79
C SER A 51 17.39 22.58 9.14
N VAL A 52 16.83 21.37 9.19
CA VAL A 52 16.60 20.64 10.45
C VAL A 52 17.92 20.07 10.97
N PRO A 53 18.34 20.41 12.21
CA PRO A 53 19.58 19.91 12.81
C PRO A 53 19.62 18.38 12.87
N ALA A 54 20.80 17.79 12.63
CA ALA A 54 20.96 16.33 12.53
C ALA A 54 20.37 15.55 13.72
N GLN A 55 20.48 16.11 14.94
CA GLN A 55 19.97 15.53 16.18
C GLN A 55 18.43 15.50 16.27
N GLU A 56 17.74 16.39 15.56
CA GLU A 56 16.27 16.53 15.55
C GLU A 56 15.61 15.81 14.37
N ARG A 57 16.39 15.42 13.36
CA ARG A 57 15.88 14.77 12.14
C ARG A 57 15.11 13.49 12.44
N ALA A 58 15.53 12.71 13.43
CA ALA A 58 14.82 11.49 13.81
C ALA A 58 13.44 11.79 14.40
N ALA A 59 13.37 12.74 15.33
CA ALA A 59 12.10 13.17 15.94
C ALA A 59 11.14 13.73 14.89
N TRP A 60 11.63 14.53 13.93
CA TRP A 60 10.81 15.01 12.80
C TRP A 60 10.16 13.87 12.03
N VAL A 61 10.93 12.83 11.70
CA VAL A 61 10.43 11.66 10.97
C VAL A 61 9.43 10.87 11.80
N GLU A 62 9.69 10.71 13.11
CA GLU A 62 8.78 10.03 14.04
C GLU A 62 7.43 10.75 14.13
N GLU A 63 7.46 12.08 14.29
CA GLU A 63 6.27 12.94 14.36
C GLU A 63 5.45 12.86 13.07
N ALA A 64 6.07 13.13 11.91
CA ALA A 64 5.39 13.07 10.62
C ALA A 64 4.82 11.68 10.31
N ALA A 65 5.54 10.61 10.64
CA ALA A 65 5.03 9.25 10.47
C ALA A 65 3.86 8.93 11.43
N THR A 66 3.89 9.46 12.66
CA THR A 66 2.82 9.29 13.64
C THR A 66 1.55 10.01 13.19
N GLU A 67 1.65 11.24 12.70
CA GLU A 67 0.52 12.00 12.13
C GLU A 67 -0.12 11.25 10.95
N LEU A 68 0.68 10.65 10.08
CA LEU A 68 0.18 9.87 8.94
C LEU A 68 -0.54 8.59 9.39
N LEU A 69 -0.11 7.98 10.50
CA LEU A 69 -0.75 6.79 11.06
C LEU A 69 -2.04 7.13 11.80
N GLU A 70 -2.14 8.32 12.39
CA GLU A 70 -3.32 8.79 13.09
C GLU A 70 -4.54 8.76 12.17
N GLU A 71 -5.58 8.06 12.60
CA GLU A 71 -6.81 7.77 11.83
C GLU A 71 -6.57 7.29 10.38
N SER A 72 -5.42 6.67 10.11
CA SER A 72 -4.98 6.30 8.76
C SER A 72 -4.98 7.48 7.77
N ALA A 73 -4.51 8.65 8.21
CA ALA A 73 -4.39 9.85 7.40
C ALA A 73 -3.60 9.62 6.10
N PHE A 74 -2.63 8.69 6.11
CA PHE A 74 -1.87 8.28 4.92
C PHE A 74 -2.75 7.77 3.74
N LEU A 75 -3.99 7.35 4.00
CA LEU A 75 -4.90 6.94 2.92
C LEU A 75 -5.57 8.12 2.21
N ARG A 76 -5.61 9.30 2.84
CA ARG A 76 -6.42 10.44 2.43
C ARG A 76 -5.61 11.36 1.54
N TYR A 77 -6.25 11.98 0.54
CA TYR A 77 -5.60 12.98 -0.31
C TYR A 77 -6.46 14.22 -0.52
N GLY A 78 -6.40 15.13 0.45
CA GLY A 78 -7.21 16.34 0.44
C GLY A 78 -8.71 16.05 0.35
N VAL A 79 -9.45 17.03 -0.15
CA VAL A 79 -10.90 16.97 -0.37
C VAL A 79 -11.22 17.23 -1.84
N ASP A 80 -12.31 16.66 -2.32
CA ASP A 80 -12.83 16.90 -3.66
C ASP A 80 -13.63 18.21 -3.76
N GLU A 81 -14.12 18.50 -4.96
CA GLU A 81 -14.94 19.68 -5.26
C GLU A 81 -16.24 19.80 -4.45
N HIS A 82 -16.68 18.71 -3.80
CA HIS A 82 -17.85 18.67 -2.93
C HIS A 82 -17.46 18.67 -1.44
N GLY A 83 -16.19 18.95 -1.11
CA GLY A 83 -15.68 18.98 0.25
C GLY A 83 -15.56 17.61 0.90
N LYS A 84 -15.61 16.50 0.14
CA LYS A 84 -15.48 15.15 0.68
C LYS A 84 -14.05 14.64 0.54
N THR A 85 -13.58 13.94 1.57
CA THR A 85 -12.24 13.34 1.58
C THR A 85 -12.05 12.39 0.40
N GLN A 86 -10.90 12.50 -0.28
CA GLN A 86 -10.50 11.52 -1.28
C GLN A 86 -9.82 10.34 -0.59
N ASN A 87 -10.55 9.24 -0.45
CA ASN A 87 -10.11 8.06 0.28
C ASN A 87 -9.28 7.11 -0.60
N ALA A 88 -8.23 6.53 -0.01
CA ALA A 88 -7.25 5.67 -0.67
C ALA A 88 -6.63 6.29 -1.93
N ALA A 89 -6.54 7.62 -1.98
CA ALA A 89 -6.20 8.39 -3.17
C ALA A 89 -4.81 9.02 -3.12
N HIS A 90 -4.06 8.80 -2.03
CA HIS A 90 -2.74 9.39 -1.88
C HIS A 90 -1.79 8.95 -3.01
N PRO A 91 -1.10 9.89 -3.70
CA PRO A 91 -0.21 9.55 -4.81
C PRO A 91 0.85 8.50 -4.47
N ALA A 92 1.32 8.47 -3.22
CA ALA A 92 2.25 7.44 -2.75
C ALA A 92 1.71 6.00 -2.94
N LEU A 93 0.41 5.77 -2.75
CA LEU A 93 -0.20 4.46 -2.97
C LEU A 93 -0.11 4.06 -4.45
N ARG A 94 -0.42 5.01 -5.35
CA ARG A 94 -0.30 4.82 -6.81
C ARG A 94 1.12 4.43 -7.20
N GLU A 95 2.12 5.20 -6.75
CA GLU A 95 3.51 4.95 -7.11
C GLU A 95 3.99 3.58 -6.63
N VAL A 96 3.63 3.18 -5.40
CA VAL A 96 3.98 1.84 -4.89
C VAL A 96 3.27 0.74 -5.68
N VAL A 97 1.98 0.92 -6.03
CA VAL A 97 1.23 -0.02 -6.89
C VAL A 97 1.94 -0.21 -8.24
N ILE A 98 2.23 0.89 -8.93
CA ILE A 98 2.83 0.87 -10.27
C ILE A 98 4.23 0.23 -10.20
N ALA A 99 5.06 0.72 -9.28
CA ALA A 99 6.42 0.24 -9.08
C ALA A 99 6.48 -1.26 -8.76
N PHE A 100 5.49 -1.80 -8.04
CA PHE A 100 5.51 -3.19 -7.64
C PHE A 100 4.82 -4.14 -8.62
N PHE A 101 3.56 -3.86 -8.98
CA PHE A 101 2.75 -4.78 -9.78
C PHE A 101 3.02 -4.67 -11.27
N TYR A 102 3.30 -3.45 -11.76
CA TYR A 102 3.35 -3.17 -13.19
C TYR A 102 4.78 -3.10 -13.73
N THR A 103 5.63 -2.27 -13.14
CA THR A 103 6.98 -1.98 -13.65
C THR A 103 8.09 -2.71 -12.88
N GLY A 104 7.77 -3.28 -11.72
CA GLY A 104 8.72 -4.01 -10.88
C GLY A 104 9.33 -5.24 -11.55
N SER A 105 10.37 -5.81 -10.95
CA SER A 105 11.16 -6.91 -11.54
C SER A 105 10.32 -8.10 -12.01
N TYR A 106 9.24 -8.43 -11.31
CA TYR A 106 8.38 -9.56 -11.66
C TYR A 106 7.32 -9.20 -12.73
N ARG A 107 6.97 -7.92 -12.87
CA ARG A 107 5.89 -7.40 -13.75
C ARG A 107 4.63 -8.26 -13.68
N VAL A 108 4.08 -8.44 -12.46
CA VAL A 108 2.93 -9.30 -12.18
C VAL A 108 1.76 -8.99 -13.13
N ALA A 109 1.48 -7.70 -13.36
CA ALA A 109 0.39 -7.24 -14.20
C ALA A 109 0.50 -7.75 -15.66
N HIS A 110 1.70 -7.69 -16.23
CA HIS A 110 1.98 -8.16 -17.59
C HIS A 110 1.84 -9.68 -17.73
N ARG A 111 2.11 -10.42 -16.66
CA ARG A 111 1.91 -11.88 -16.64
C ARG A 111 0.45 -12.26 -16.50
N ARG A 112 -0.39 -11.36 -15.97
CA ARG A 112 -1.82 -11.54 -15.67
C ARG A 112 -2.68 -10.40 -16.22
N PRO A 113 -2.66 -10.18 -17.56
CA PRO A 113 -3.48 -9.16 -18.21
C PRO A 113 -4.96 -9.32 -17.87
N ASP A 114 -5.43 -10.57 -17.75
CA ASP A 114 -6.81 -10.93 -17.42
C ASP A 114 -7.31 -10.31 -16.10
N ILE A 115 -6.39 -10.00 -15.18
CA ILE A 115 -6.70 -9.41 -13.87
C ILE A 115 -6.34 -7.93 -13.83
N PHE A 116 -5.17 -7.54 -14.34
CA PHE A 116 -4.57 -6.23 -14.07
C PHE A 116 -4.74 -5.21 -15.20
N GLN A 117 -5.09 -5.64 -16.42
CA GLN A 117 -5.09 -4.74 -17.58
C GLN A 117 -6.15 -3.65 -17.46
N LYS A 118 -7.35 -4.00 -16.99
CA LYS A 118 -8.47 -3.05 -16.93
C LYS A 118 -8.46 -2.22 -15.65
N GLN A 119 -8.09 -2.83 -14.54
CA GLN A 119 -8.22 -2.25 -13.22
C GLN A 119 -7.29 -2.96 -12.24
N LEU A 120 -6.73 -2.21 -11.28
CA LEU A 120 -6.05 -2.82 -10.14
C LEU A 120 -7.06 -3.54 -9.21
N PRO A 121 -6.83 -4.81 -8.83
CA PRO A 121 -7.65 -5.49 -7.83
C PRO A 121 -7.61 -4.82 -6.45
N LEU A 122 -8.75 -4.81 -5.74
CA LEU A 122 -8.83 -4.23 -4.39
C LEU A 122 -7.91 -4.91 -3.38
N GLU A 123 -7.70 -6.22 -3.52
CA GLU A 123 -6.78 -7.01 -2.70
C GLU A 123 -5.35 -6.50 -2.84
N CYS A 124 -4.95 -6.08 -4.05
CA CYS A 124 -3.63 -5.53 -4.32
C CYS A 124 -3.47 -4.15 -3.68
N LEU A 125 -4.51 -3.30 -3.74
CA LEU A 125 -4.51 -2.02 -3.04
C LEU A 125 -4.45 -2.21 -1.53
N ALA A 126 -5.26 -3.11 -0.96
CA ALA A 126 -5.23 -3.42 0.47
C ALA A 126 -3.83 -3.82 0.93
N LEU A 127 -3.14 -4.64 0.13
CA LEU A 127 -1.77 -5.05 0.40
C LEU A 127 -0.79 -3.87 0.40
N VAL A 128 -0.90 -2.97 -0.58
CA VAL A 128 -0.06 -1.76 -0.65
C VAL A 128 -0.32 -0.84 0.53
N CYS A 129 -1.59 -0.58 0.88
CA CYS A 129 -1.94 0.20 2.07
C CYS A 129 -1.30 -0.39 3.35
N THR A 130 -1.33 -1.71 3.47
CA THR A 130 -0.71 -2.42 4.60
C THR A 130 0.81 -2.30 4.60
N ALA A 131 1.45 -2.37 3.42
CA ALA A 131 2.89 -2.23 3.29
C ALA A 131 3.36 -0.80 3.60
N VAL A 132 2.62 0.22 3.15
CA VAL A 132 2.88 1.63 3.47
C VAL A 132 2.74 1.86 4.98
N ASN A 133 1.67 1.36 5.59
CA ASN A 133 1.50 1.43 7.03
C ASN A 133 2.65 0.74 7.79
N CYS A 134 3.12 -0.42 7.32
CA CYS A 134 4.29 -1.10 7.90
C CYS A 134 5.57 -0.24 7.85
N VAL A 135 5.77 0.51 6.77
CA VAL A 135 6.89 1.46 6.67
C VAL A 135 6.71 2.61 7.66
N LEU A 136 5.51 3.21 7.71
CA LEU A 136 5.20 4.30 8.64
C LEU A 136 5.35 3.86 10.10
N ASP A 137 4.89 2.67 10.48
CA ASP A 137 5.10 2.08 11.81
C ASP A 137 6.58 2.00 12.19
N GLY A 138 7.44 1.67 11.22
CA GLY A 138 8.87 1.60 11.44
C GLY A 138 9.51 2.97 11.62
N LEU A 139 9.02 3.97 10.88
CA LEU A 139 9.47 5.36 10.96
C LEU A 139 9.00 6.03 12.26
N ALA A 140 7.72 5.84 12.63
CA ALA A 140 7.15 6.36 13.87
C ALA A 140 7.85 5.83 15.14
N LYS A 141 8.48 4.65 15.08
CA LYS A 141 9.16 4.04 16.22
C LYS A 141 10.60 4.50 16.45
N ASN A 142 11.30 4.97 15.42
CA ASN A 142 12.73 5.26 15.55
C ASN A 142 13.26 6.36 14.62
N GLY A 143 12.48 6.94 13.71
CA GLY A 143 12.87 8.07 12.86
C GLY A 143 13.94 7.80 11.80
N HIS A 144 14.65 6.68 11.90
CA HIS A 144 15.83 6.39 11.08
C HIS A 144 15.55 5.36 9.97
N GLY A 145 14.39 4.68 10.01
CA GLY A 145 14.01 3.65 9.04
C GLY A 145 14.90 2.40 9.05
N LYS A 146 15.86 2.31 9.97
CA LYS A 146 16.81 1.19 10.08
C LYS A 146 16.16 -0.10 10.59
N SER A 147 15.01 0.01 11.27
CA SER A 147 14.27 -1.13 11.81
C SER A 147 12.80 -1.08 11.39
N ILE A 148 12.55 -1.09 10.07
CA ILE A 148 11.18 -1.32 9.57
C ILE A 148 10.75 -2.73 9.98
N PRO A 149 9.56 -2.91 10.59
CA PRO A 149 9.02 -4.20 10.99
C PRO A 149 9.05 -5.28 9.91
N LYS A 150 8.88 -6.53 10.34
CA LYS A 150 8.83 -7.65 9.41
C LYS A 150 7.45 -7.68 8.77
N PHE A 151 7.37 -7.31 7.49
CA PHE A 151 6.12 -7.38 6.74
C PHE A 151 5.68 -8.84 6.53
N THR A 152 4.92 -9.35 7.50
CA THR A 152 4.47 -10.73 7.60
C THR A 152 2.99 -10.77 7.95
N SER A 153 2.33 -11.88 7.60
CA SER A 153 0.92 -12.09 7.93
C SER A 153 0.66 -12.14 9.44
N LYS A 154 1.62 -12.60 10.23
CA LYS A 154 1.51 -12.65 11.69
C LYS A 154 1.41 -11.24 12.29
N GLU A 155 2.19 -10.29 11.78
CA GLU A 155 2.24 -8.92 12.30
C GLU A 155 1.14 -8.04 11.66
N TYR A 156 0.92 -8.17 10.35
CA TYR A 156 0.09 -7.22 9.58
C TYR A 156 -1.18 -7.83 8.96
N GLY A 157 -1.47 -9.11 9.20
CA GLY A 157 -2.65 -9.78 8.62
C GLY A 157 -3.98 -9.15 9.04
N THR A 158 -4.12 -8.80 10.33
CA THR A 158 -5.32 -8.10 10.84
C THR A 158 -5.49 -6.73 10.19
N LEU A 159 -4.40 -5.99 10.00
CA LEU A 159 -4.43 -4.70 9.32
C LEU A 159 -4.85 -4.84 7.86
N TYR A 160 -4.26 -5.78 7.12
CA TYR A 160 -4.66 -6.07 5.74
C TYR A 160 -6.15 -6.38 5.64
N GLY A 161 -6.68 -7.23 6.54
CA GLY A 161 -8.11 -7.56 6.55
C GLY A 161 -8.99 -6.34 6.78
N SER A 162 -8.55 -5.44 7.66
CA SER A 162 -9.23 -4.17 7.95
C SER A 162 -9.20 -3.22 6.75
N MET A 163 -8.04 -3.09 6.10
CA MET A 163 -7.86 -2.28 4.88
C MET A 163 -8.73 -2.81 3.73
N PHE A 164 -8.74 -4.12 3.52
CA PHE A 164 -9.57 -4.73 2.49
C PHE A 164 -11.06 -4.52 2.75
N LYS A 165 -11.50 -4.67 4.01
CA LYS A 165 -12.88 -4.39 4.40
C LYS A 165 -13.25 -2.92 4.15
N LEU A 166 -12.38 -1.98 4.52
CA LEU A 166 -12.56 -0.55 4.28
C LEU A 166 -12.69 -0.24 2.78
N LEU A 167 -11.81 -0.81 1.94
CA LEU A 167 -11.85 -0.63 0.49
C LEU A 167 -13.12 -1.20 -0.14
N ARG A 168 -13.62 -2.33 0.36
CA ARG A 168 -14.92 -2.86 -0.08
C ARG A 168 -16.07 -1.94 0.30
N GLN A 169 -16.08 -1.41 1.52
CA GLN A 169 -17.09 -0.43 1.94
C GLN A 169 -17.04 0.84 1.09
N LEU A 170 -15.84 1.34 0.76
CA LEU A 170 -15.69 2.46 -0.16
C LEU A 170 -16.20 2.15 -1.57
N LYS A 171 -15.94 0.93 -2.06
CA LYS A 171 -16.44 0.48 -3.36
C LYS A 171 -17.97 0.42 -3.40
N ASP A 172 -18.59 -0.03 -2.31
CA ASP A 172 -20.04 -0.18 -2.19
C ASP A 172 -20.75 1.16 -1.88
N ASP A 173 -20.00 2.22 -1.55
CA ASP A 173 -20.54 3.55 -1.32
C ASP A 173 -20.98 4.23 -2.64
N PRO A 174 -22.21 4.76 -2.74
CA PRO A 174 -22.72 5.35 -3.98
C PRO A 174 -21.91 6.55 -4.52
N TYR A 175 -21.22 7.27 -3.63
CA TYR A 175 -20.45 8.46 -3.99
C TYR A 175 -18.96 8.13 -4.20
N HIS A 176 -18.37 7.39 -3.28
CA HIS A 176 -16.95 7.07 -3.29
C HIS A 176 -16.62 5.88 -4.21
N GLY A 177 -17.54 4.95 -4.40
CA GLY A 177 -17.34 3.75 -5.21
C GLY A 177 -16.93 4.05 -6.65
N PRO A 178 -17.69 4.87 -7.40
CA PRO A 178 -17.32 5.25 -8.77
C PRO A 178 -15.99 6.03 -8.85
N LYS A 179 -15.58 6.72 -7.79
CA LYS A 179 -14.28 7.42 -7.73
C LYS A 179 -13.14 6.43 -7.54
N LEU A 180 -13.29 5.51 -6.60
CA LEU A 180 -12.32 4.44 -6.36
C LEU A 180 -12.15 3.58 -7.62
N GLU A 181 -13.25 3.21 -8.29
CA GLU A 181 -13.16 2.42 -9.51
C GLU A 181 -12.39 3.13 -10.63
N ARG A 182 -12.71 4.39 -10.91
CA ARG A 182 -11.98 5.21 -11.90
C ARG A 182 -10.51 5.36 -11.55
N GLN A 183 -10.19 5.54 -10.28
CA GLN A 183 -8.81 5.63 -9.80
C GLN A 183 -8.04 4.34 -10.09
N LEU A 184 -8.61 3.18 -9.75
CA LEU A 184 -7.97 1.89 -9.97
C LEU A 184 -7.78 1.57 -11.46
N CYS A 185 -8.71 2.00 -12.33
CA CYS A 185 -8.55 1.90 -13.77
C CYS A 185 -7.43 2.81 -14.26
N SER A 186 -7.42 4.08 -13.84
CA SER A 186 -6.37 5.04 -14.21
C SER A 186 -4.97 4.59 -13.77
N TRP A 187 -4.85 3.94 -12.61
CA TRP A 187 -3.58 3.39 -12.15
C TRP A 187 -3.14 2.19 -12.98
N ALA A 188 -4.08 1.33 -13.39
CA ALA A 188 -3.80 0.24 -14.30
C ALA A 188 -3.33 0.76 -15.66
N GLU A 189 -4.03 1.72 -16.24
CA GLU A 189 -3.68 2.36 -17.51
C GLU A 189 -2.30 3.04 -17.47
N ALA A 190 -1.98 3.72 -16.37
CA ALA A 190 -0.70 4.41 -16.24
C ALA A 190 0.49 3.46 -16.00
N GLY A 191 0.24 2.29 -15.39
CA GLY A 191 1.26 1.29 -15.14
C GLY A 191 1.48 0.31 -16.30
N TRP A 192 0.48 0.13 -17.15
CA TRP A 192 0.50 -0.83 -18.26
C TRP A 192 1.61 -0.51 -19.27
#